data_AF-A0A2M7K5N7-F1
#
_entry.id   AF-A0A2M7K5N7-F1
#
_cell.length_a   1.000
_cell.length_b   1.000
_cell.length_c   1.000
_cell.angle_alpha   90.00
_cell.angle_beta   90.00
_cell.angle_gamma   90.00
#
_symmetry.space_group_name_H-M   'P 1'
#
loop_
_entity.id
_entity.type
_entity.pdbx_description
1 polymer ?
#
loop_
_entity_poly.entity_id
_entity_poly.type
_entity_poly.pdbx_seq_one_letter_code
_entity_poly.pdbx_strand_id
1 'polypeptide(L)'
;MEDEKLYSGADKKIFSKLWQYGSPYLGKIMIIFVLVLVLSGIQICLPLITKKVVDNYMERSHLRLIRNDKSIEITNQHKSYRILTDQFIFIPSNILSKEEYLRLEEDSLIGPEKYILFKGDESVNLLKKYQLHITKTAQGVFIPYSEIPKISQDDIRILRSNDLKNVKLFALIYVGLLIFTFIFNYFQVIMMALVSENVLYDLRSDLTRHLMSLSLNFFNNNPIGRLVTRVTNDIDALRELFTDVLVYSGKDIITVIGIFIIMFRLSIKLSILVLGIIPLIFFMLYLFQKYAREAYGKVRLTLAKVNSFLSESISGISLVQVFNQEEKFKDDFGKINRDYYKANLYQLLIFSIFRPLIDILSYV
;
A
#
# COMPACT_ATOMS: atom_id res chain seq x y z
N MET A 1 7.75 22.26 31.19
CA MET A 1 6.29 22.28 30.94
C MET A 1 5.86 23.45 30.03
N GLU A 2 6.69 24.47 29.78
CA GLU A 2 6.37 25.54 28.81
C GLU A 2 6.74 25.22 27.35
N ASP A 3 7.73 24.34 27.09
CA ASP A 3 8.13 23.97 25.72
C ASP A 3 7.15 23.03 24.99
N GLU A 4 6.18 22.45 25.72
CA GLU A 4 5.23 21.47 25.17
C GLU A 4 4.05 22.13 24.42
N LYS A 5 3.84 23.45 24.61
CA LYS A 5 2.79 24.21 23.93
C LYS A 5 3.18 24.73 22.55
N LEU A 6 4.46 24.69 22.15
CA LEU A 6 4.89 25.23 20.86
C LEU A 6 4.59 24.31 19.65
N TYR A 7 4.21 23.05 19.88
CA TYR A 7 3.99 22.05 18.83
C TYR A 7 2.50 21.73 18.57
N SER A 8 1.60 22.54 19.11
CA SER A 8 0.16 22.38 18.98
C SER A 8 -0.38 23.30 17.88
N GLY A 9 -0.22 22.88 16.62
CA GLY A 9 -0.86 23.48 15.46
C GLY A 9 0.15 23.93 14.42
N ALA A 10 0.15 23.26 13.27
CA ALA A 10 0.76 23.80 12.06
C ALA A 10 0.12 25.18 11.78
N ASP A 11 0.83 26.25 12.09
CA ASP A 11 0.35 27.59 11.85
C ASP A 11 0.21 27.76 10.32
N LYS A 12 -1.03 27.97 9.85
CA LYS A 12 -1.38 28.07 8.41
C LYS A 12 -0.49 29.09 7.69
N LYS A 13 0.00 30.09 8.42
CA LYS A 13 0.96 31.10 7.94
C LYS A 13 2.32 30.50 7.58
N ILE A 14 2.81 29.50 8.31
CA ILE A 14 4.09 28.83 8.04
C ILE A 14 3.99 28.06 6.72
N PHE A 15 2.93 27.26 6.54
CA PHE A 15 2.69 26.55 5.29
C PHE A 15 2.56 27.50 4.09
N SER A 16 1.86 28.62 4.28
CA SER A 16 1.74 29.64 3.23
C SER A 16 3.09 30.26 2.85
N LYS A 17 4.01 30.46 3.80
CA LYS A 17 5.35 30.98 3.53
C LYS A 17 6.24 29.95 2.85
N LEU A 18 6.18 28.68 3.27
CA LEU A 18 6.89 27.59 2.60
C LEU A 18 6.40 27.41 1.15
N TRP A 19 5.10 27.58 0.92
CA TRP A 19 4.53 27.52 -0.42
C TRP A 19 5.04 28.61 -1.35
N GLN A 20 5.45 29.78 -0.84
CA GLN A 20 6.05 30.82 -1.68
C GLN A 20 7.33 30.34 -2.37
N TYR A 21 8.16 29.55 -1.68
CA TYR A 21 9.37 28.94 -2.25
C TYR A 21 9.06 27.77 -3.20
N GLY A 22 7.95 27.06 -3.00
CA GLY A 22 7.47 26.03 -3.93
C GLY A 22 6.80 26.58 -5.19
N SER A 23 6.19 27.77 -5.10
CA SER A 23 5.37 28.36 -6.16
C SER A 23 6.06 28.54 -7.53
N PRO A 24 7.36 28.87 -7.63
CA PRO A 24 8.06 28.97 -8.91
C PRO A 24 8.16 27.62 -9.64
N TYR A 25 8.07 26.51 -8.90
CA TYR A 25 8.19 25.15 -9.41
C TYR A 25 6.82 24.48 -9.65
N LEU A 26 5.71 25.23 -9.60
CA LEU A 26 4.34 24.70 -9.74
C LEU A 26 4.13 23.85 -10.99
N GLY A 27 4.70 24.24 -12.13
CA GLY A 27 4.59 23.45 -13.35
C GLY A 27 5.17 22.04 -13.20
N LYS A 28 6.35 21.92 -12.58
CA LYS A 28 6.99 20.62 -12.31
C LYS A 28 6.23 19.82 -11.27
N ILE A 29 5.73 20.48 -10.21
CA ILE A 29 4.90 19.86 -9.17
C ILE A 29 3.62 19.28 -9.77
N MET A 30 2.96 20.01 -10.68
CA MET A 30 1.77 19.53 -11.38
C MET A 30 2.07 18.32 -12.26
N ILE A 31 3.20 18.30 -12.97
CA ILE A 31 3.64 17.12 -13.74
C ILE A 31 3.85 15.92 -12.80
N ILE A 32 4.54 16.11 -11.67
CA ILE A 32 4.74 15.06 -10.66
C ILE A 32 3.40 14.56 -10.13
N PHE A 33 2.46 15.46 -9.86
CA PHE A 33 1.12 15.10 -9.39
C PHE A 33 0.33 14.29 -10.42
N VAL A 34 0.38 14.67 -11.70
CA VAL A 34 -0.22 13.89 -12.80
C VAL A 34 0.44 12.52 -12.93
N LEU A 35 1.77 12.45 -12.84
CA LEU A 35 2.49 11.17 -12.82
C LEU A 35 2.05 10.29 -11.67
N VAL A 36 1.91 10.85 -10.46
CA VAL A 36 1.38 10.15 -9.29
C VAL A 36 -0.02 9.60 -9.58
N LEU A 37 -0.93 10.39 -10.15
CA LEU A 37 -2.29 9.95 -10.48
C LEU A 37 -2.28 8.80 -11.49
N VAL A 38 -1.49 8.91 -12.55
CA VAL A 38 -1.37 7.87 -13.60
C VAL A 38 -0.80 6.58 -13.01
N LEU A 39 0.29 6.67 -12.24
CA LEU A 39 0.93 5.53 -11.62
C LEU A 39 0.01 4.84 -10.60
N SER A 40 -0.70 5.62 -9.79
CA SER A 40 -1.70 5.11 -8.84
C SER A 40 -2.83 4.39 -9.59
N GLY A 41 -3.32 4.98 -10.68
CA GLY A 41 -4.32 4.34 -11.55
C GLY A 41 -3.86 3.01 -12.13
N ILE A 42 -2.61 2.92 -12.61
CA ILE A 42 -2.03 1.66 -13.11
C ILE A 42 -1.94 0.63 -11.98
N GLN A 43 -1.45 1.01 -10.79
CA GLN A 43 -1.35 0.12 -9.64
C GLN A 43 -2.71 -0.48 -9.27
N ILE A 44 -3.79 0.30 -9.30
CA ILE A 44 -5.12 -0.20 -8.98
C ILE A 44 -5.71 -1.05 -10.13
N CYS A 45 -5.34 -0.77 -11.39
CA CYS A 45 -5.76 -1.56 -12.54
C CYS A 45 -5.10 -2.95 -12.61
N LEU A 46 -3.87 -3.13 -12.11
CA LEU A 46 -3.14 -4.40 -12.19
C LEU A 46 -3.92 -5.58 -11.58
N PRO A 47 -4.44 -5.51 -10.33
CA PRO A 47 -5.30 -6.56 -9.77
C PRO A 47 -6.56 -6.84 -10.60
N LEU A 48 -7.14 -5.82 -11.25
CA LEU A 48 -8.32 -5.99 -12.09
C LEU A 48 -8.02 -6.77 -13.36
N ILE A 49 -6.85 -6.52 -13.98
CA ILE A 49 -6.37 -7.29 -15.12
C ILE A 49 -6.16 -8.74 -14.70
N THR A 50 -5.47 -8.98 -13.58
CA THR A 50 -5.24 -10.33 -13.05
C THR A 50 -6.56 -11.04 -12.78
N LYS A 51 -7.51 -10.40 -12.10
CA LYS A 51 -8.86 -10.94 -11.88
C LYS A 51 -9.51 -11.33 -13.20
N LYS A 52 -9.54 -10.41 -14.17
CA LYS A 52 -10.17 -10.65 -15.47
C LYS A 52 -9.53 -11.84 -16.22
N VAL A 53 -8.22 -12.02 -16.08
CA VAL A 53 -7.49 -13.14 -16.70
C VAL A 53 -7.85 -14.46 -16.04
N VAL A 54 -7.85 -14.49 -14.70
CA VAL A 54 -8.22 -15.68 -13.93
C VAL A 54 -9.65 -16.11 -14.26
N ASP A 55 -10.60 -15.18 -14.13
CA ASP A 55 -12.04 -15.43 -14.32
C ASP A 55 -12.38 -15.89 -15.75
N ASN A 56 -11.76 -15.29 -16.78
CA ASN A 56 -12.18 -15.50 -18.16
C ASN A 56 -11.30 -16.46 -18.96
N TYR A 57 -10.11 -16.83 -18.50
CA TYR A 57 -9.21 -17.69 -19.28
C TYR A 57 -8.59 -18.83 -18.48
N MET A 58 -8.41 -18.68 -17.16
CA MET A 58 -7.87 -19.76 -16.32
C MET A 58 -8.98 -20.63 -15.74
N GLU A 59 -9.95 -20.04 -15.03
CA GLU A 59 -11.02 -20.73 -14.30
C GLU A 59 -12.37 -20.69 -15.04
N ARG A 60 -12.39 -21.13 -16.31
CA ARG A 60 -13.64 -21.27 -17.10
C ARG A 60 -14.47 -22.48 -16.70
N SER A 61 -14.92 -22.54 -15.45
CA SER A 61 -15.88 -23.56 -15.03
C SER A 61 -17.32 -23.08 -15.17
N HIS A 62 -18.19 -23.98 -15.60
CA HIS A 62 -19.63 -23.79 -15.68
C HIS A 62 -20.32 -24.78 -14.75
N LEU A 63 -21.37 -24.33 -14.09
CA LEU A 63 -22.27 -25.19 -13.34
C LEU A 63 -23.39 -25.67 -14.26
N ARG A 64 -23.76 -26.94 -14.11
CA ARG A 64 -24.92 -27.52 -14.78
C ARG A 64 -26.13 -27.42 -13.86
N LEU A 65 -27.15 -26.71 -14.30
CA LEU A 65 -28.43 -26.57 -13.62
C LEU A 65 -29.51 -27.38 -14.33
N ILE A 66 -30.41 -27.99 -13.58
CA ILE A 66 -31.63 -28.59 -14.12
C ILE A 66 -32.55 -27.47 -14.61
N ARG A 67 -33.04 -27.55 -15.85
CA ARG A 67 -33.94 -26.53 -16.41
C ARG A 67 -35.34 -26.66 -15.80
N ASN A 68 -35.74 -25.67 -15.01
CA ASN A 68 -37.09 -25.50 -14.47
C ASN A 68 -37.39 -24.00 -14.32
N ASP A 69 -38.64 -23.66 -13.99
CA ASP A 69 -39.05 -22.25 -13.88
C ASP A 69 -38.21 -21.48 -12.85
N LYS A 70 -37.88 -22.11 -11.71
CA LYS A 70 -37.04 -21.54 -10.65
C LYS A 70 -35.60 -21.26 -11.11
N SER A 71 -34.93 -22.20 -11.80
CA SER A 71 -33.57 -22.01 -12.29
C SER A 71 -33.52 -20.99 -13.41
N ILE A 72 -34.57 -20.87 -14.22
CA ILE A 72 -34.72 -19.82 -15.23
C ILE A 72 -34.92 -18.45 -14.58
N GLU A 73 -35.69 -18.36 -13.50
CA GLU A 73 -35.95 -17.13 -12.74
C GLU A 73 -34.69 -16.63 -12.01
N ILE A 74 -33.97 -17.52 -11.32
CA ILE A 74 -32.73 -17.18 -10.63
C ILE A 74 -31.66 -16.77 -11.65
N THR A 75 -31.52 -17.50 -12.75
CA THR A 75 -30.54 -17.15 -13.80
C THR A 75 -31.00 -16.01 -14.72
N ASN A 76 -32.20 -15.44 -14.51
CA ASN A 76 -32.78 -14.43 -15.38
C ASN A 76 -31.99 -13.11 -15.35
N GLN A 77 -31.34 -12.81 -14.22
CA GLN A 77 -30.43 -11.66 -14.09
C GLN A 77 -29.13 -11.84 -14.87
N HIS A 78 -28.79 -13.09 -15.24
CA HIS A 78 -27.55 -13.47 -15.92
C HIS A 78 -27.80 -14.07 -17.31
N LYS A 79 -28.90 -13.68 -17.97
CA LYS A 79 -29.30 -14.16 -19.31
C LYS A 79 -28.18 -14.18 -20.33
N SER A 80 -27.32 -13.16 -20.34
CA SER A 80 -26.24 -13.01 -21.32
C SER A 80 -25.15 -14.09 -21.22
N TYR A 81 -25.07 -14.78 -20.08
CA TYR A 81 -24.00 -15.74 -19.78
C TYR A 81 -24.49 -17.18 -19.70
N ARG A 82 -25.82 -17.41 -19.69
CA ARG A 82 -26.38 -18.75 -19.60
C ARG A 82 -26.47 -19.40 -20.98
N ILE A 83 -26.14 -20.68 -21.06
CA ILE A 83 -26.30 -21.51 -22.26
C ILE A 83 -27.42 -22.51 -21.98
N LEU A 84 -28.51 -22.36 -22.71
CA LEU A 84 -29.70 -23.20 -22.58
C LEU A 84 -29.58 -24.45 -23.45
N THR A 85 -29.95 -25.58 -22.88
CA THR A 85 -30.20 -26.84 -23.59
C THR A 85 -31.61 -27.32 -23.27
N ASP A 86 -32.05 -28.42 -23.88
CA ASP A 86 -33.40 -28.93 -23.69
C ASP A 86 -33.67 -29.30 -22.21
N GLN A 87 -32.67 -29.85 -21.52
CA GLN A 87 -32.81 -30.32 -20.13
C GLN A 87 -31.99 -29.53 -19.10
N PHE A 88 -30.95 -28.82 -19.52
CA PHE A 88 -30.01 -28.16 -18.61
C PHE A 88 -29.73 -26.71 -18.97
N ILE A 89 -29.32 -25.93 -17.96
CA ILE A 89 -28.77 -24.58 -18.11
C ILE A 89 -27.32 -24.62 -17.64
N PHE A 90 -26.39 -24.19 -18.49
CA PHE A 90 -25.00 -24.01 -18.09
C PHE A 90 -24.74 -22.54 -17.80
N ILE A 91 -24.16 -22.24 -16.65
CA ILE A 91 -23.82 -20.88 -16.23
C ILE A 91 -22.39 -20.84 -15.69
N PRO A 92 -21.56 -19.83 -16.02
CA PRO A 92 -20.24 -19.68 -15.42
C PRO A 92 -20.32 -19.65 -13.88
N SER A 93 -19.44 -20.41 -13.23
CA SER A 93 -19.46 -20.60 -11.77
C SER A 93 -19.12 -19.34 -10.98
N ASN A 94 -18.43 -18.38 -11.60
CA ASN A 94 -17.99 -17.11 -11.02
C ASN A 94 -19.04 -15.99 -11.09
N ILE A 95 -20.18 -16.22 -11.72
CA ILE A 95 -21.23 -15.20 -11.91
C ILE A 95 -22.30 -15.27 -10.82
N LEU A 96 -22.60 -16.47 -10.33
CA LEU A 96 -23.60 -16.68 -9.28
C LEU A 96 -23.11 -16.09 -7.96
N SER A 97 -23.96 -15.29 -7.32
CA SER A 97 -23.75 -14.90 -5.93
C SER A 97 -23.86 -16.12 -5.01
N LYS A 98 -23.23 -16.04 -3.84
CA LYS A 98 -23.31 -17.12 -2.83
C LYS A 98 -24.75 -17.43 -2.43
N GLU A 99 -25.62 -16.42 -2.38
CA GLU A 99 -27.03 -16.58 -2.03
C GLU A 99 -27.82 -17.33 -3.12
N GLU A 100 -27.58 -17.00 -4.39
CA GLU A 100 -28.20 -17.71 -5.52
C GLU A 100 -27.70 -19.15 -5.62
N TYR A 101 -26.41 -19.37 -5.40
CA TYR A 101 -25.83 -20.70 -5.38
C TYR A 101 -26.48 -21.59 -4.31
N LEU A 102 -26.58 -21.09 -3.07
CA LEU A 102 -27.18 -21.84 -1.96
C LEU A 102 -28.66 -22.17 -2.23
N ARG A 103 -29.44 -21.24 -2.78
CA ARG A 103 -30.85 -21.49 -3.15
C ARG A 103 -30.99 -22.59 -4.20
N LEU A 104 -30.12 -22.56 -5.21
CA LEU A 104 -30.12 -23.57 -6.27
C LEU A 104 -29.64 -24.94 -5.76
N GLU A 105 -28.78 -24.97 -4.73
CA GLU A 105 -28.31 -26.19 -4.07
C GLU A 105 -29.39 -26.79 -3.15
N GLU A 106 -30.07 -25.96 -2.34
CA GLU A 106 -31.21 -26.39 -1.49
C GLU A 106 -32.32 -27.04 -2.32
N ASP A 107 -32.66 -26.45 -3.47
CA ASP A 107 -33.66 -27.01 -4.39
C ASP A 107 -33.11 -28.19 -5.24
N SER A 108 -31.87 -28.66 -4.99
CA SER A 108 -31.20 -29.75 -5.72
C SER A 108 -31.13 -29.53 -7.24
N LEU A 109 -31.03 -28.27 -7.67
CA LEU A 109 -31.01 -27.87 -9.09
C LEU A 109 -29.59 -27.82 -9.65
N ILE A 110 -28.56 -27.78 -8.81
CA ILE A 110 -27.14 -27.80 -9.21
C ILE A 110 -26.63 -29.24 -9.26
N GLY A 111 -25.99 -29.62 -10.37
CA GLY A 111 -25.21 -30.85 -10.45
C GLY A 111 -23.90 -30.75 -9.65
N PRO A 112 -23.39 -31.84 -9.05
CA PRO A 112 -22.19 -31.82 -8.23
C PRO A 112 -20.90 -31.58 -9.03
N GLU A 113 -20.94 -31.79 -10.34
CA GLU A 113 -19.78 -31.63 -11.21
C GLU A 113 -19.74 -30.26 -11.90
N LYS A 114 -18.53 -29.70 -11.98
CA LYS A 114 -18.22 -28.54 -12.83
C LYS A 114 -17.96 -29.02 -14.26
N TYR A 115 -18.24 -28.15 -15.23
CA TYR A 115 -18.05 -28.40 -16.66
C TYR A 115 -17.16 -27.33 -17.30
N ILE A 116 -16.37 -27.69 -18.31
CA ILE A 116 -15.64 -26.73 -19.16
C ILE A 116 -16.28 -26.70 -20.53
N LEU A 117 -16.46 -25.48 -21.07
CA LEU A 117 -16.87 -25.27 -22.45
C LEU A 117 -15.65 -25.16 -23.37
N PHE A 118 -15.54 -26.08 -24.31
CA PHE A 118 -14.63 -25.96 -25.46
C PHE A 118 -15.42 -25.51 -26.68
N LYS A 119 -15.06 -24.33 -27.22
CA LYS A 119 -15.75 -23.73 -28.37
C LYS A 119 -15.23 -24.30 -29.70
N GLY A 120 -16.08 -24.31 -30.72
CA GLY A 120 -15.72 -24.66 -32.10
C GLY A 120 -15.87 -26.15 -32.45
N ASP A 121 -16.15 -26.43 -33.73
CA ASP A 121 -16.43 -27.76 -34.24
C ASP A 121 -15.19 -28.68 -34.29
N GLU A 122 -14.00 -28.09 -34.42
CA GLU A 122 -12.72 -28.82 -34.34
C GLU A 122 -12.54 -29.50 -32.98
N SER A 123 -12.98 -28.84 -31.90
CA SER A 123 -12.97 -29.40 -30.55
C SER A 123 -13.78 -30.69 -30.47
N VAL A 124 -14.96 -30.73 -31.12
CA VAL A 124 -15.84 -31.90 -31.14
C VAL A 124 -15.13 -33.09 -31.78
N ASN A 125 -14.42 -32.88 -32.88
CA ASN A 125 -13.75 -33.96 -33.62
C ASN A 125 -12.55 -34.53 -32.86
N LEU A 126 -11.79 -33.66 -32.20
CA LEU A 126 -10.62 -34.06 -31.42
C LEU A 126 -11.02 -34.83 -30.14
N LEU A 127 -12.14 -34.43 -29.53
CA LEU A 127 -12.67 -35.03 -28.31
C LEU A 127 -13.36 -36.39 -28.54
N LYS A 128 -13.82 -36.69 -29.77
CA LYS A 128 -14.41 -38.00 -30.12
C LYS A 128 -13.45 -39.17 -29.85
N LYS A 129 -12.15 -38.94 -29.92
CA LYS A 129 -11.09 -39.94 -29.68
C LYS A 129 -11.14 -40.54 -28.26
N TYR A 130 -11.65 -39.78 -27.28
CA TYR A 130 -11.53 -40.11 -25.86
C TYR A 130 -12.79 -40.72 -25.24
N GLN A 131 -13.85 -40.98 -26.02
CA GLN A 131 -15.13 -41.56 -25.56
C GLN A 131 -15.68 -40.88 -24.30
N LEU A 132 -15.71 -39.55 -24.30
CA LEU A 132 -16.10 -38.71 -23.16
C LEU A 132 -17.62 -38.45 -23.10
N HIS A 133 -18.13 -38.15 -21.91
CA HIS A 133 -19.51 -37.69 -21.70
C HIS A 133 -19.63 -36.22 -22.12
N ILE A 134 -19.90 -36.02 -23.40
CA ILE A 134 -19.97 -34.69 -24.02
C ILE A 134 -21.42 -34.21 -24.11
N THR A 135 -21.70 -33.01 -23.60
CA THR A 135 -22.94 -32.30 -23.90
C THR A 135 -22.69 -31.28 -25.01
N LYS A 136 -23.26 -31.52 -26.20
CA LYS A 136 -23.13 -30.60 -27.34
C LYS A 136 -24.14 -29.47 -27.21
N THR A 137 -23.69 -28.25 -27.52
CA THR A 137 -24.51 -27.04 -27.55
C THR A 137 -24.17 -26.21 -28.78
N ALA A 138 -25.02 -25.24 -29.12
CA ALA A 138 -24.77 -24.32 -30.23
C ALA A 138 -23.47 -23.50 -30.09
N GLN A 139 -22.91 -23.39 -28.89
CA GLN A 139 -21.69 -22.62 -28.61
C GLN A 139 -20.44 -23.50 -28.48
N GLY A 140 -20.59 -24.82 -28.44
CA GLY A 140 -19.48 -25.76 -28.25
C GLY A 140 -19.85 -26.98 -27.42
N VAL A 141 -18.83 -27.62 -26.86
CA VAL A 141 -18.91 -28.88 -26.12
C VAL A 141 -18.61 -28.66 -24.65
N PHE A 142 -19.52 -29.11 -23.79
CA PHE A 142 -19.27 -29.21 -22.35
C PHE A 142 -18.69 -30.58 -21.98
N ILE A 143 -17.62 -30.56 -21.20
CA ILE A 143 -16.97 -31.74 -20.63
C ILE A 143 -16.91 -31.62 -19.10
N PRO A 144 -17.24 -32.67 -18.34
CA PRO A 144 -17.05 -32.70 -16.90
C PRO A 144 -15.58 -32.53 -16.50
N TYR A 145 -15.31 -31.81 -15.42
CA TYR A 145 -13.94 -31.62 -14.91
C TYR A 145 -13.24 -32.95 -14.59
N SER A 146 -13.99 -33.95 -14.12
CA SER A 146 -13.51 -35.31 -13.80
C SER A 146 -12.94 -36.05 -15.01
N GLU A 147 -13.31 -35.63 -16.23
CA GLU A 147 -12.88 -36.28 -17.47
C GLU A 147 -11.68 -35.60 -18.13
N ILE A 148 -11.31 -34.39 -17.71
CA ILE A 148 -10.15 -33.65 -18.24
C ILE A 148 -8.85 -34.45 -18.14
N PRO A 149 -8.53 -35.16 -17.03
CA PRO A 149 -7.29 -35.94 -16.93
C PRO A 149 -7.17 -37.07 -17.95
N LYS A 150 -8.27 -37.48 -18.60
CA LYS A 150 -8.28 -38.54 -19.62
C LYS A 150 -7.76 -38.04 -20.98
N ILE A 151 -7.69 -36.72 -21.18
CA ILE A 151 -7.26 -36.10 -22.44
C ILE A 151 -5.73 -35.89 -22.39
N SER A 152 -5.03 -36.20 -23.49
CA SER A 152 -3.59 -35.92 -23.60
C SER A 152 -3.30 -34.43 -23.44
N GLN A 153 -2.13 -34.09 -22.86
CA GLN A 153 -1.75 -32.69 -22.65
C GLN A 153 -1.63 -31.90 -23.96
N ASP A 154 -1.17 -32.52 -25.05
CA ASP A 154 -1.04 -31.85 -26.34
C ASP A 154 -2.41 -31.49 -26.93
N ASP A 155 -3.39 -32.37 -26.75
CA ASP A 155 -4.76 -32.17 -27.17
C ASP A 155 -5.45 -31.06 -26.34
N ILE A 156 -5.18 -31.00 -25.03
CA ILE A 156 -5.65 -29.89 -24.16
C ILE A 156 -5.04 -28.56 -24.61
N ARG A 157 -3.76 -28.53 -25.01
CA ARG A 157 -3.11 -27.29 -25.50
C ARG A 157 -3.75 -26.78 -26.78
N ILE A 158 -4.15 -27.67 -27.68
CA ILE A 158 -4.88 -27.31 -28.91
C ILE A 158 -6.27 -26.75 -28.55
N LEU A 159 -7.02 -27.48 -27.71
CA LEU A 159 -8.36 -27.09 -27.26
C LEU A 159 -8.37 -25.74 -26.51
N ARG A 160 -7.32 -25.45 -25.74
CA ARG A 160 -7.16 -24.18 -24.98
C ARG A 160 -6.23 -23.18 -25.66
N SER A 161 -5.91 -23.35 -26.93
CA SER A 161 -4.96 -22.50 -27.65
C SER A 161 -5.35 -21.02 -27.63
N ASN A 162 -6.65 -20.71 -27.78
CA ASN A 162 -7.16 -19.34 -27.68
C ASN A 162 -7.05 -18.76 -26.27
N ASP A 163 -7.25 -19.57 -25.23
CA ASP A 163 -7.10 -19.11 -23.84
C ASP A 163 -5.63 -18.84 -23.52
N LEU A 164 -4.73 -19.72 -23.96
CA LEU A 164 -3.28 -19.53 -23.82
C LEU A 164 -2.78 -18.28 -24.56
N LYS A 165 -3.29 -18.01 -25.78
CA LYS A 165 -2.98 -16.77 -26.51
C LYS A 165 -3.41 -15.53 -25.73
N ASN A 166 -4.62 -15.51 -25.19
CA ASN A 166 -5.12 -14.38 -24.41
C ASN A 166 -4.37 -14.21 -23.09
N VAL A 167 -4.11 -15.29 -22.35
CA VAL A 167 -3.28 -15.24 -21.13
C VAL A 167 -1.89 -14.69 -21.44
N LYS A 168 -1.26 -15.13 -22.53
CA LYS A 168 0.05 -14.60 -22.96
C LYS A 168 -0.01 -13.12 -23.31
N LEU A 169 -1.06 -12.68 -24.02
CA LEU A 169 -1.27 -11.26 -24.35
C LEU A 169 -1.42 -10.41 -23.09
N PHE A 170 -2.29 -10.80 -22.17
CA PHE A 170 -2.49 -10.07 -20.91
C PHE A 170 -1.25 -10.12 -20.01
N ALA A 171 -0.50 -11.21 -20.00
CA ALA A 171 0.78 -11.29 -19.30
C ALA A 171 1.80 -10.30 -19.89
N LEU A 172 1.88 -10.18 -21.22
CA LEU A 172 2.75 -9.20 -21.88
C LEU A 172 2.31 -7.77 -21.56
N ILE A 173 1.01 -7.48 -21.60
CA ILE A 173 0.46 -6.18 -21.17
C ILE A 173 0.81 -5.90 -19.70
N TYR A 174 0.65 -6.88 -18.82
CA TYR A 174 0.97 -6.75 -17.40
C TYR A 174 2.45 -6.42 -17.18
N VAL A 175 3.36 -7.14 -17.83
CA VAL A 175 4.80 -6.86 -17.81
C VAL A 175 5.10 -5.48 -18.40
N GLY A 176 4.45 -5.11 -19.51
CA GLY A 176 4.57 -3.78 -20.11
C GLY A 176 4.16 -2.67 -19.16
N LEU A 177 3.05 -2.84 -18.43
CA LEU A 177 2.59 -1.90 -17.40
C LEU A 177 3.56 -1.82 -16.22
N LEU A 178 4.18 -2.93 -15.82
CA LEU A 178 5.21 -2.92 -14.78
C LEU A 178 6.46 -2.14 -15.21
N ILE A 179 6.94 -2.38 -16.43
CA ILE A 179 8.08 -1.64 -17.00
C ILE A 179 7.74 -0.16 -17.13
N PHE A 180 6.55 0.17 -17.63
CA PHE A 180 6.04 1.54 -17.69
C PHE A 180 6.04 2.17 -16.29
N THR A 181 5.46 1.49 -15.30
CA THR A 181 5.41 1.96 -13.91
C THR A 181 6.81 2.21 -13.37
N PHE A 182 7.75 1.29 -13.61
CA PHE A 182 9.14 1.43 -13.18
C PHE A 182 9.81 2.67 -13.80
N ILE A 183 9.75 2.83 -15.12
CA ILE A 183 10.36 3.95 -15.84
C ILE A 183 9.79 5.28 -15.36
N PHE A 184 8.47 5.40 -15.33
CA PHE A 184 7.82 6.66 -14.95
C PHE A 184 7.97 6.96 -13.46
N ASN A 185 7.98 5.95 -12.59
CA ASN A 185 8.28 6.15 -11.19
C ASN A 185 9.72 6.62 -10.97
N TYR A 186 10.69 6.07 -11.71
CA TYR A 186 12.07 6.54 -11.68
C TYR A 186 12.18 8.03 -12.04
N PHE A 187 11.56 8.45 -13.15
CA PHE A 187 11.53 9.87 -13.53
C PHE A 187 10.78 10.74 -12.53
N GLN A 188 9.67 10.25 -11.98
CA GLN A 188 8.91 10.95 -10.94
C GLN A 188 9.78 11.22 -9.70
N VAL A 189 10.52 10.21 -9.22
CA VAL A 189 11.42 10.32 -8.06
C VAL A 189 12.53 11.34 -8.34
N ILE A 190 13.16 11.28 -9.52
CA ILE A 190 14.21 12.24 -9.89
C ILE A 190 13.66 13.67 -10.00
N MET A 191 12.52 13.87 -10.69
CA MET A 191 11.91 15.19 -10.81
C MET A 191 11.56 15.75 -9.43
N MET A 192 11.04 14.91 -8.54
CA MET A 192 10.71 15.31 -7.18
C MET A 192 11.94 15.73 -6.38
N ALA A 193 13.02 14.95 -6.46
CA ALA A 193 14.29 15.29 -5.83
C ALA A 193 14.82 16.63 -6.37
N LEU A 194 14.83 16.82 -7.69
CA LEU A 194 15.28 18.08 -8.29
C LEU A 194 14.44 19.27 -7.86
N VAL A 195 13.11 19.16 -7.87
CA VAL A 195 12.23 20.26 -7.40
C VAL A 195 12.54 20.59 -5.95
N SER A 196 12.67 19.58 -5.09
CA SER A 196 12.91 19.77 -3.66
C SER A 196 14.27 20.42 -3.39
N GLU A 197 15.33 19.97 -4.05
CA GLU A 197 16.66 20.58 -3.93
C GLU A 197 16.69 22.03 -4.43
N ASN A 198 15.95 22.36 -5.50
CA ASN A 198 15.88 23.74 -5.99
C ASN A 198 15.12 24.65 -5.00
N VAL A 199 13.98 24.19 -4.47
CA VAL A 199 13.24 24.92 -3.41
C VAL A 199 14.14 25.18 -2.20
N LEU A 200 14.93 24.19 -1.81
CA LEU A 200 15.87 24.32 -0.69
C LEU A 200 17.03 25.26 -0.99
N TYR A 201 17.56 25.21 -2.20
CA TYR A 201 18.61 26.12 -2.65
C TYR A 201 18.14 27.57 -2.54
N ASP A 202 16.94 27.88 -3.02
CA ASP A 202 16.36 29.23 -2.94
C ASP A 202 16.18 29.67 -1.48
N LEU A 203 15.63 28.79 -0.64
CA LEU A 203 15.42 29.07 0.78
C LEU A 203 16.76 29.32 1.51
N ARG A 204 17.78 28.48 1.27
CA ARG A 204 19.11 28.63 1.86
C ARG A 204 19.82 29.88 1.36
N SER A 205 19.69 30.21 0.09
CA SER A 205 20.26 31.41 -0.52
C SER A 205 19.66 32.67 0.07
N ASP A 206 18.33 32.75 0.17
CA ASP A 206 17.63 33.90 0.75
C ASP A 206 17.93 34.06 2.24
N LEU A 207 17.93 32.96 2.99
CA LEU A 207 18.21 33.00 4.42
C LEU A 207 19.66 33.43 4.70
N THR A 208 20.61 32.95 3.90
CA THR A 208 22.02 33.37 4.00
C THR A 208 22.18 34.84 3.62
N ARG A 209 21.54 35.30 2.54
CA ARG A 209 21.54 36.71 2.14
C ARG A 209 20.95 37.61 3.22
N HIS A 210 19.84 37.19 3.83
CA HIS A 210 19.23 37.91 4.93
C HIS A 210 20.16 37.97 6.14
N LEU A 211 20.77 36.86 6.55
CA LEU A 211 21.75 36.85 7.64
C LEU A 211 22.90 37.81 7.39
N MET A 212 23.48 37.82 6.18
CA MET A 212 24.57 38.73 5.82
C MET A 212 24.16 40.21 5.83
N SER A 213 22.86 40.51 5.72
CA SER A 213 22.34 41.89 5.78
C SER A 213 22.07 42.40 7.21
N LEU A 214 22.13 41.53 8.22
CA LEU A 214 21.83 41.90 9.59
C LEU A 214 22.98 42.68 10.24
N SER A 215 22.64 43.60 11.14
CA SER A 215 23.62 44.39 11.89
C SER A 215 24.49 43.52 12.80
N LEU A 216 25.71 43.98 13.10
CA LEU A 216 26.58 43.34 14.09
C LEU A 216 25.91 43.15 15.46
N ASN A 217 25.01 44.07 15.85
CA ASN A 217 24.26 43.95 17.10
C ASN A 217 23.35 42.72 17.15
N PHE A 218 22.84 42.26 16.00
CA PHE A 218 22.08 41.01 15.93
C PHE A 218 22.97 39.81 16.30
N PHE A 219 24.20 39.77 15.76
CA PHE A 219 25.15 38.68 16.02
C PHE A 219 25.71 38.68 17.45
N ASN A 220 25.77 39.85 18.09
CA ASN A 220 26.11 39.92 19.53
C ASN A 220 25.06 39.26 20.42
N ASN A 221 23.78 39.29 20.01
CA ASN A 221 22.66 38.74 20.78
C ASN A 221 22.25 37.32 20.34
N ASN A 222 22.85 36.78 19.29
CA ASN A 222 22.51 35.47 18.74
C ASN A 222 23.78 34.62 18.51
N PRO A 223 23.95 33.49 19.23
CA PRO A 223 25.12 32.65 19.06
C PRO A 223 25.29 32.19 17.60
N ILE A 224 26.47 32.41 17.03
CA ILE A 224 26.79 32.06 15.63
C ILE A 224 26.47 30.58 15.35
N GLY A 225 26.80 29.68 16.29
CA GLY A 225 26.50 28.25 16.15
C GLY A 225 25.01 27.95 15.95
N ARG A 226 24.11 28.68 16.63
CA ARG A 226 22.64 28.55 16.46
C ARG A 226 22.20 29.01 15.06
N LEU A 227 22.85 30.04 14.51
CA LEU A 227 22.55 30.54 13.17
C LEU A 227 23.01 29.55 12.10
N VAL A 228 24.20 28.95 12.27
CA VAL A 228 24.70 27.90 11.37
C VAL A 228 23.75 26.70 11.36
N THR A 229 23.34 26.19 12.53
CA THR A 229 22.41 25.05 12.58
C THR A 229 21.04 25.36 11.98
N ARG A 230 20.58 26.61 12.02
CA ARG A 230 19.35 27.04 11.32
C ARG A 230 19.48 27.01 9.80
N VAL A 231 20.65 27.37 9.26
CA VAL A 231 20.90 27.39 7.80
C VAL A 231 21.16 25.97 7.27
N THR A 232 21.70 25.08 8.10
CA THR A 232 21.98 23.69 7.72
C THR A 232 20.81 22.79 8.09
N ASN A 233 20.66 22.48 9.38
CA ASN A 233 19.84 21.39 9.89
C ASN A 233 18.34 21.71 9.80
N ASP A 234 17.93 22.93 10.15
CA ASP A 234 16.50 23.29 10.09
C ASP A 234 16.00 23.37 8.64
N ILE A 235 16.85 23.76 7.69
CA ILE A 235 16.55 23.70 6.24
C ILE A 235 16.44 22.25 5.78
N ASP A 236 17.30 21.36 6.26
CA ASP A 236 17.21 19.94 5.90
C ASP A 236 15.92 19.29 6.43
N ALA A 237 15.39 19.72 7.58
CA ALA A 237 14.07 19.29 8.04
C ALA A 237 12.92 19.76 7.12
N LEU A 238 13.07 20.94 6.49
CA LEU A 238 12.13 21.40 5.46
C LEU A 238 12.22 20.54 4.19
N ARG A 239 13.41 20.02 3.85
CA ARG A 239 13.61 19.06 2.76
C ARG A 239 12.66 17.87 2.89
N GLU A 240 12.68 17.25 4.07
CA GLU A 240 11.91 16.07 4.41
C GLU A 240 10.40 16.35 4.30
N LEU A 241 9.95 17.54 4.70
CA LEU A 241 8.55 17.94 4.52
C LEU A 241 8.15 18.03 3.03
N PHE A 242 9.00 18.59 2.17
CA PHE A 242 8.72 18.69 0.74
C PHE A 242 8.78 17.34 0.03
N THR A 243 9.82 16.54 0.27
CA THR A 243 10.01 15.25 -0.40
C THR A 243 9.06 14.20 0.13
N ASP A 244 9.01 14.03 1.45
CA ASP A 244 8.47 12.81 2.05
C ASP A 244 7.02 13.01 2.49
N VAL A 245 6.74 14.12 3.18
CA VAL A 245 5.41 14.33 3.77
C VAL A 245 4.39 14.77 2.72
N LEU A 246 4.67 15.78 1.90
CA LEU A 246 3.65 16.33 1.01
C LEU A 246 3.33 15.42 -0.18
N VAL A 247 4.35 14.78 -0.77
CA VAL A 247 4.16 14.06 -2.03
C VAL A 247 3.89 12.57 -1.84
N TYR A 248 4.64 11.86 -0.99
CA TYR A 248 4.33 10.44 -0.75
C TYR A 248 3.02 10.26 0.02
N SER A 249 2.77 11.04 1.09
CA SER A 249 1.47 10.95 1.79
C SER A 249 0.30 11.32 0.88
N GLY A 250 0.48 12.31 -0.01
CA GLY A 250 -0.53 12.68 -1.00
C GLY A 250 -0.82 11.53 -1.98
N LYS A 251 0.22 10.88 -2.51
CA LYS A 251 0.10 9.68 -3.35
C LYS A 251 -0.63 8.55 -2.64
N ASP A 252 -0.30 8.28 -1.38
CA ASP A 252 -0.89 7.20 -0.60
C ASP A 252 -2.38 7.45 -0.36
N ILE A 253 -2.75 8.68 0.01
CA ILE A 253 -4.16 9.09 0.15
C ILE A 253 -4.93 8.88 -1.16
N ILE A 254 -4.39 9.34 -2.28
CA ILE A 254 -5.01 9.18 -3.61
C ILE A 254 -5.18 7.70 -3.96
N THR A 255 -4.15 6.89 -3.70
CA THR A 255 -4.14 5.46 -3.99
C THR A 255 -5.18 4.74 -3.14
N VAL A 256 -5.22 5.00 -1.83
CA VAL A 256 -6.20 4.42 -0.89
C VAL A 256 -7.63 4.79 -1.30
N ILE A 257 -7.88 6.06 -1.64
CA ILE A 257 -9.20 6.50 -2.15
C ILE A 257 -9.56 5.75 -3.43
N GLY A 258 -8.62 5.64 -4.37
CA GLY A 258 -8.82 4.93 -5.64
C GLY A 258 -9.13 3.44 -5.44
N ILE A 259 -8.44 2.77 -4.51
CA ILE A 259 -8.69 1.38 -4.12
C ILE A 259 -10.12 1.26 -3.60
N PHE A 260 -10.55 2.12 -2.66
CA PHE A 260 -11.91 2.06 -2.14
C PHE A 260 -12.96 2.28 -3.22
N ILE A 261 -12.79 3.28 -4.10
CA ILE A 261 -13.73 3.52 -5.20
C ILE A 261 -13.90 2.26 -6.07
N ILE A 262 -12.80 1.60 -6.41
CA ILE A 262 -12.84 0.38 -7.23
C ILE A 262 -13.42 -0.80 -6.46
N MET A 263 -13.07 -0.97 -5.18
CA MET A 263 -13.66 -2.01 -4.32
C MET A 263 -15.18 -1.86 -4.21
N PHE A 264 -15.67 -0.65 -3.93
CA PHE A 264 -17.11 -0.38 -3.82
C PHE A 264 -17.85 -0.61 -5.14
N ARG A 265 -17.20 -0.33 -6.28
CA ARG A 265 -17.73 -0.66 -7.61
C ARG A 265 -17.77 -2.16 -7.89
N LEU A 266 -16.83 -2.94 -7.35
CA LEU A 266 -16.79 -4.40 -7.53
C LEU A 266 -17.79 -5.12 -6.61
N SER A 267 -17.84 -4.77 -5.33
CA SER A 267 -18.75 -5.37 -4.36
C SER A 267 -18.89 -4.48 -3.12
N ILE A 268 -20.09 -3.94 -2.92
CA ILE A 268 -20.38 -3.11 -1.74
C ILE A 268 -20.32 -3.92 -0.44
N LYS A 269 -20.81 -5.18 -0.47
CA LYS A 269 -20.86 -6.07 0.70
C LYS A 269 -19.47 -6.40 1.21
N LEU A 270 -18.55 -6.75 0.31
CA LEU A 270 -17.17 -7.07 0.67
C LEU A 270 -16.40 -5.82 1.12
N SER A 271 -16.64 -4.68 0.46
CA SER A 271 -16.00 -3.40 0.81
C SER A 271 -16.35 -2.93 2.20
N ILE A 272 -17.63 -3.03 2.61
CA ILE A 272 -18.08 -2.65 3.96
C ILE A 272 -17.42 -3.54 5.03
N LEU A 273 -17.28 -4.84 4.75
CA LEU A 273 -16.62 -5.78 5.66
C LEU A 273 -15.16 -5.37 5.90
N VAL A 274 -14.42 -5.08 4.83
CA VAL A 274 -13.03 -4.58 4.92
C VAL A 274 -12.97 -3.23 5.64
N LEU A 275 -13.94 -2.34 5.38
CA LEU A 275 -14.00 -1.03 6.03
C LEU A 275 -14.19 -1.15 7.55
N GLY A 276 -14.80 -2.23 8.04
CA GLY A 276 -14.93 -2.55 9.46
C GLY A 276 -13.59 -2.72 10.19
N ILE A 277 -12.50 -3.04 9.48
CA ILE A 277 -11.15 -3.18 10.06
C ILE A 277 -10.51 -1.79 10.26
N ILE A 278 -10.91 -0.77 9.50
CA ILE A 278 -10.30 0.57 9.55
C ILE A 278 -10.37 1.22 10.94
N PRO A 279 -11.54 1.26 11.64
CA PRO A 279 -11.61 1.79 13.00
C PRO A 279 -10.66 1.09 13.97
N LEU A 280 -10.48 -0.22 13.83
CA LEU A 280 -9.56 -1.00 14.65
C LEU A 280 -8.10 -0.60 14.38
N ILE A 281 -7.72 -0.40 13.12
CA ILE A 281 -6.38 0.12 12.75
C ILE A 281 -6.17 1.52 13.33
N PHE A 282 -7.15 2.43 13.21
CA PHE A 282 -7.06 3.77 13.79
C PHE A 282 -6.93 3.74 15.31
N PHE A 283 -7.67 2.85 15.98
CA PHE A 283 -7.56 2.67 17.42
C PHE A 283 -6.17 2.18 17.84
N MET A 284 -5.62 1.19 17.14
CA MET A 284 -4.26 0.70 17.37
C MET A 284 -3.20 1.77 17.11
N LEU A 285 -3.34 2.53 16.02
CA LEU A 285 -2.47 3.67 15.71
C LEU A 285 -2.54 4.74 16.80
N TYR A 286 -3.73 5.05 17.29
CA TYR A 286 -3.92 6.01 18.38
C TYR A 286 -3.20 5.56 19.66
N LEU A 287 -3.38 4.30 20.07
CA LEU A 287 -2.67 3.74 21.21
C LEU A 287 -1.15 3.79 21.00
N PHE A 288 -0.67 3.35 19.84
CA PHE A 288 0.74 3.41 19.49
C PHE A 288 1.29 4.83 19.58
N GLN A 289 0.64 5.82 18.97
CA GLN A 289 1.07 7.21 19.01
C GLN A 289 1.15 7.74 20.45
N LYS A 290 0.17 7.39 21.30
CA LYS A 290 0.15 7.79 22.71
C LYS A 290 1.37 7.24 23.45
N TYR A 291 1.62 5.93 23.39
CA TYR A 291 2.73 5.30 24.10
C TYR A 291 4.09 5.66 23.51
N ALA A 292 4.20 5.74 22.18
CA ALA A 292 5.41 6.13 21.49
C ALA A 292 5.84 7.53 21.92
N ARG A 293 4.91 8.51 21.92
CA ARG A 293 5.21 9.89 22.35
C ARG A 293 5.77 9.95 23.76
N GLU A 294 5.19 9.19 24.69
CA GLU A 294 5.69 9.08 26.07
C GLU A 294 7.11 8.49 26.10
N ALA A 295 7.35 7.40 25.36
CA ALA A 295 8.66 6.75 25.32
C ALA A 295 9.76 7.65 24.72
N TYR A 296 9.47 8.32 23.60
CA TYR A 296 10.38 9.30 23.01
C TYR A 296 10.69 10.45 23.98
N GLY A 297 9.68 10.90 24.75
CA GLY A 297 9.87 11.87 25.82
C GLY A 297 10.86 11.37 26.89
N LYS A 298 10.68 10.14 27.39
CA LYS A 298 11.58 9.53 28.39
C LYS A 298 13.01 9.36 27.86
N VAL A 299 13.17 8.89 26.62
CA VAL A 299 14.48 8.73 25.98
C VAL A 299 15.17 10.09 25.84
N ARG A 300 14.46 11.12 25.40
CA ARG A 300 15.01 12.48 25.29
C ARG A 300 15.45 13.05 26.64
N LEU A 301 14.64 12.88 27.69
CA LEU A 301 14.95 13.35 29.04
C LEU A 301 16.17 12.62 29.63
N THR A 302 16.24 11.30 29.48
CA THR A 302 17.38 10.51 30.00
C THR A 302 18.66 10.75 29.21
N LEU A 303 18.57 10.94 27.89
CA LEU A 303 19.71 11.35 27.06
C LEU A 303 20.24 12.72 27.46
N ALA A 304 19.35 13.68 27.77
CA ALA A 304 19.77 14.99 28.28
C ALA A 304 20.58 14.87 29.57
N LYS A 305 20.17 13.99 30.50
CA LYS A 305 20.94 13.71 31.73
C LYS A 305 22.32 13.12 31.44
N VAL A 306 22.40 12.16 30.50
CA VAL A 306 23.69 11.59 30.04
C VAL A 306 24.59 12.70 29.51
N ASN A 307 24.09 13.56 28.63
CA ASN A 307 24.85 14.66 28.04
C ASN A 307 25.29 15.70 29.07
N SER A 308 24.39 16.09 29.99
CA SER A 308 24.72 17.03 31.07
C SER A 308 25.81 16.46 31.98
N PHE A 309 25.68 15.20 32.40
CA PHE A 309 26.68 14.53 33.22
C PHE A 309 28.03 14.51 32.49
N LEU A 310 28.08 14.01 31.26
CA LEU A 310 29.32 13.98 30.47
C LEU A 310 29.95 15.36 30.31
N SER A 311 29.15 16.40 30.04
CA SER A 311 29.66 17.76 29.92
C SER A 311 30.34 18.24 31.19
N GLU A 312 29.73 18.03 32.36
CA GLU A 312 30.30 18.38 33.67
C GLU A 312 31.56 17.55 33.96
N SER A 313 31.50 16.26 33.65
CA SER A 313 32.60 15.29 33.86
C SER A 313 33.84 15.67 33.09
N ILE A 314 33.69 16.02 31.81
CA ILE A 314 34.81 16.35 30.92
C ILE A 314 35.43 17.67 31.36
N SER A 315 34.62 18.67 31.70
CA SER A 315 35.12 19.94 32.23
C SER A 315 35.81 19.78 33.59
N GLY A 316 35.36 18.84 34.42
CA GLY A 316 35.86 18.60 35.79
C GLY A 316 36.84 17.43 35.94
N ILE A 317 37.31 16.80 34.85
CA ILE A 317 38.01 15.50 34.93
C ILE A 317 39.28 15.55 35.78
N SER A 318 40.03 16.66 35.72
CA SER A 318 41.23 16.87 36.53
C SER A 318 40.90 16.87 38.03
N LEU A 319 39.76 17.44 38.43
CA LEU A 319 39.31 17.42 39.82
C LEU A 319 38.98 15.99 40.26
N VAL A 320 38.27 15.24 39.42
CA VAL A 320 37.93 13.82 39.71
C VAL A 320 39.21 12.99 39.93
N GLN A 321 40.24 13.21 39.11
CA GLN A 321 41.53 12.52 39.20
C GLN A 321 42.34 12.93 40.44
N VAL A 322 42.43 14.24 40.73
CA VAL A 322 43.16 14.76 41.90
C VAL A 322 42.56 14.23 43.20
N PHE A 323 41.24 14.05 43.26
CA PHE A 323 40.54 13.48 44.41
C PHE A 323 40.40 11.94 44.35
N ASN A 324 40.94 11.29 43.32
CA ASN A 324 40.90 9.84 43.09
C ASN A 324 39.47 9.25 43.22
N GLN A 325 38.48 9.94 42.61
CA GLN A 325 37.04 9.64 42.68
C GLN A 325 36.49 8.93 41.43
N GLU A 326 37.34 8.43 40.54
CA GLU A 326 36.95 7.89 39.23
C GLU A 326 35.93 6.75 39.34
N GLU A 327 36.10 5.80 40.27
CA GLU A 327 35.17 4.68 40.44
C GLU A 327 33.78 5.14 40.93
N LYS A 328 33.73 6.07 41.88
CA LYS A 328 32.45 6.66 42.33
C LYS A 328 31.73 7.33 41.16
N PHE A 329 32.50 8.06 40.35
CA PHE A 329 31.98 8.81 39.22
C PHE A 329 31.46 7.89 38.11
N LYS A 330 32.15 6.78 37.87
CA LYS A 330 31.72 5.70 36.98
C LYS A 330 30.45 5.01 37.49
N ASP A 331 30.31 4.78 38.79
CA ASP A 331 29.09 4.23 39.38
C ASP A 331 27.88 5.16 39.21
N ASP A 332 28.08 6.46 39.41
CA ASP A 332 27.03 7.47 39.21
C ASP A 332 26.64 7.59 37.73
N PHE A 333 27.61 7.56 36.81
CA PHE A 333 27.33 7.45 35.38
C PHE A 333 26.57 6.16 35.04
N GLY A 334 26.94 5.04 35.66
CA GLY A 334 26.29 3.75 35.48
C GLY A 334 24.79 3.80 35.78
N LYS A 335 24.37 4.54 36.82
CA LYS A 335 22.95 4.75 37.14
C LYS A 335 22.23 5.55 36.04
N ILE A 336 22.81 6.67 35.62
CA ILE A 336 22.23 7.56 34.59
C ILE A 336 22.12 6.82 33.25
N ASN A 337 23.18 6.11 32.85
CA ASN A 337 23.20 5.33 31.62
C ASN A 337 22.20 4.17 31.68
N ARG A 338 22.00 3.55 32.84
CA ARG A 338 21.00 2.48 33.01
C ARG A 338 19.57 2.99 32.85
N ASP A 339 19.28 4.20 33.30
CA ASP A 339 17.98 4.84 33.06
C ASP A 339 17.76 5.13 31.57
N TYR A 340 18.79 5.62 30.87
CA TYR A 340 18.74 5.80 29.42
C TYR A 340 18.54 4.48 28.67
N TYR A 341 19.25 3.42 29.08
CA TYR A 341 19.08 2.08 28.54
C TYR A 341 17.64 1.55 28.72
N LYS A 342 17.08 1.68 29.93
CA LYS A 342 15.69 1.27 30.22
C LYS A 342 14.67 2.06 29.39
N ALA A 343 14.88 3.36 29.20
CA ALA A 343 14.01 4.19 28.36
C ALA A 343 14.03 3.73 26.89
N ASN A 344 15.21 3.38 26.35
CA ASN A 344 15.34 2.83 25.00
C ASN A 344 14.69 1.45 24.88
N LEU A 345 14.86 0.56 25.88
CA LEU A 345 14.17 -0.72 25.90
C LEU A 345 12.64 -0.55 25.89
N TYR A 346 12.11 0.39 26.69
CA TYR A 346 10.68 0.68 26.69
C TYR A 346 10.18 1.18 25.33
N GLN A 347 10.94 2.09 24.69
CA GLN A 347 10.66 2.52 23.32
C GLN A 347 10.65 1.34 22.35
N LEU A 348 11.67 0.48 22.40
CA LEU A 348 11.78 -0.70 21.53
C LEU A 348 10.59 -1.65 21.71
N LEU A 349 10.18 -1.93 22.94
CA LEU A 349 9.04 -2.79 23.24
C LEU A 349 7.74 -2.28 22.60
N ILE A 350 7.50 -0.96 22.59
CA ILE A 350 6.34 -0.38 21.92
C ILE A 350 6.35 -0.68 20.42
N PHE A 351 7.49 -0.55 19.75
CA PHE A 351 7.63 -0.88 18.33
C PHE A 351 7.53 -2.39 18.07
N SER A 352 8.13 -3.21 18.93
CA SER A 352 8.15 -4.67 18.82
C SER A 352 6.75 -5.28 18.96
N ILE A 353 5.85 -4.65 19.71
CA ILE A 353 4.45 -5.10 19.85
C ILE A 353 3.59 -4.54 18.69
N PHE A 354 3.81 -3.29 18.31
CA PHE A 354 2.96 -2.63 17.31
C PHE A 354 3.08 -3.23 15.91
N ARG A 355 4.30 -3.53 15.43
CA ARG A 355 4.50 -4.08 14.07
C ARG A 355 3.77 -5.42 13.88
N PRO A 356 3.98 -6.44 14.73
CA PRO A 356 3.27 -7.72 14.59
C PRO A 356 1.74 -7.58 14.69
N LEU A 357 1.23 -6.65 15.51
CA LEU A 357 -0.21 -6.40 15.60
C LEU A 357 -0.79 -5.89 14.27
N ILE A 358 -0.09 -4.98 13.60
CA ILE A 358 -0.48 -4.50 12.26
C ILE A 358 -0.36 -5.61 11.23
N ASP A 359 0.70 -6.43 11.28
CA ASP A 359 0.87 -7.55 10.36
C ASP A 359 -0.26 -8.58 10.51
N ILE A 360 -0.68 -8.91 11.74
CA ILE A 360 -1.83 -9.80 11.98
C ILE A 360 -3.12 -9.25 11.36
N LEU A 361 -3.37 -7.94 11.50
CA LEU A 361 -4.53 -7.29 10.90
C LEU A 361 -4.52 -7.32 9.37
N SER A 362 -3.35 -7.48 8.74
CA SER A 362 -3.26 -7.61 7.28
C SER A 362 -3.71 -8.98 6.75
N TYR A 363 -3.78 -10.00 7.61
CA TYR A 363 -4.24 -11.35 7.26
C TYR A 363 -5.75 -11.57 7.50
N VAL A 364 -6.41 -10.64 8.18
CA VAL A 364 -7.85 -10.63 8.45
C VAL A 364 -8.55 -9.84 7.36
#